data_AF-A0AAD6B3P7-F1
#
_entry.id   AF-A0AAD6B3P7-F1
#
_cell.length_a   1.000
_cell.length_b   1.000
_cell.length_c   1.000
_cell.angle_alpha   90.00
_cell.angle_beta   90.00
_cell.angle_gamma   90.00
#
_symmetry.space_group_name_H-M   'P 1'
#
loop_
_entity.id
_entity.type
_entity.pdbx_description
1 polymer ?
#
loop_
_entity_poly.entity_id
_entity_poly.type
_entity_poly.pdbx_seq_one_letter_code
_entity_poly.pdbx_strand_id
1 'polypeptide(L)'
;MFQHLQREMATAGYDRTVEQICNKLKKVKKDYWDQKRDLGRTSGSGRPKTSPHYNLLDSVLGDRPTNGFGSTVNSLSLESIVLDETKNARSSSDAVKSHTTESGWSSGFKRRVRSVAQKRKADSDSTKEFLSAMTECHRQWLEMEQEQRREEWEREAQLRREEMQQELALRREEAEREETLRREEMEARSKDSELLTSCLMQIAKIISKDPAAL
;
A
#
# COMPACT_ATOMS: atom_id res chain seq x y z
N MET A 1 5.03 -6.42 -8.31
CA MET A 1 4.90 -7.65 -7.48
C MET A 1 4.75 -8.92 -8.33
N PHE A 2 3.64 -9.12 -9.06
CA PHE A 2 3.41 -10.39 -9.76
C PHE A 2 4.39 -10.72 -10.89
N GLN A 3 4.98 -9.71 -11.54
CA GLN A 3 6.05 -9.91 -12.52
C GLN A 3 7.38 -10.38 -11.88
N HIS A 4 7.61 -10.05 -10.61
CA HIS A 4 8.75 -10.57 -9.87
C HIS A 4 8.50 -12.04 -9.49
N LEU A 5 7.29 -12.33 -9.00
CA LEU A 5 6.83 -13.70 -8.72
C LEU A 5 6.89 -14.60 -9.96
N GLN A 6 6.50 -14.07 -11.13
CA GLN A 6 6.61 -14.77 -12.40
C GLN A 6 8.05 -15.16 -12.73
N ARG A 7 9.00 -14.24 -12.53
CA ARG A 7 10.43 -14.49 -12.77
C ARG A 7 10.96 -15.57 -11.83
N GLU A 8 10.62 -15.51 -10.55
CA GLU A 8 10.96 -16.55 -9.58
C GLU A 8 10.33 -17.91 -9.90
N MET A 9 9.10 -17.93 -10.44
CA MET A 9 8.50 -19.19 -10.87
C MET A 9 9.19 -19.74 -12.13
N ALA A 10 9.60 -18.87 -13.06
CA ALA A 10 10.33 -19.26 -14.26
C ALA A 10 11.72 -19.82 -13.93
N THR A 11 12.44 -19.23 -12.97
CA THR A 11 13.73 -19.78 -12.49
C THR A 11 13.56 -21.15 -11.83
N ALA A 12 12.43 -21.39 -11.18
CA ALA A 12 12.04 -22.70 -10.65
C ALA A 12 11.54 -23.70 -11.72
N GLY A 13 11.52 -23.32 -13.01
CA GLY A 13 11.07 -24.17 -14.12
C GLY A 13 9.56 -24.19 -14.35
N TYR A 14 8.82 -23.26 -13.73
CA TYR A 14 7.38 -23.11 -13.92
C TYR A 14 7.08 -21.87 -14.78
N ASP A 15 6.97 -22.09 -16.09
CA ASP A 15 6.54 -21.05 -17.02
C ASP A 15 5.04 -20.79 -16.88
N ARG A 16 4.70 -19.79 -16.05
CA ARG A 16 3.32 -19.31 -15.84
C ARG A 16 3.21 -17.85 -16.20
N THR A 17 2.08 -17.46 -16.76
CA THR A 17 1.80 -16.03 -17.00
C THR A 17 1.36 -15.36 -15.71
N VAL A 18 1.54 -14.03 -15.63
CA VAL A 18 1.05 -13.20 -14.51
C VAL A 18 -0.42 -13.46 -14.22
N GLU A 19 -1.24 -13.59 -15.26
CA GLU A 19 -2.68 -13.84 -15.14
C GLU A 19 -2.98 -15.20 -14.47
N GLN A 20 -2.25 -16.25 -14.86
CA GLN A 20 -2.39 -17.57 -14.25
C GLN A 20 -2.00 -17.56 -12.77
N ILE A 21 -0.96 -16.80 -12.42
CA ILE A 21 -0.51 -16.61 -11.04
C ILE A 21 -1.58 -15.88 -10.23
N CYS A 22 -2.14 -14.79 -10.76
CA CYS A 22 -3.22 -14.05 -10.14
C CYS A 22 -4.48 -14.92 -9.93
N ASN A 23 -4.87 -15.68 -10.94
CA ASN A 23 -6.04 -16.57 -10.87
C ASN A 23 -5.82 -17.69 -9.85
N LYS A 24 -4.61 -18.25 -9.79
CA LYS A 24 -4.24 -19.24 -8.79
C LYS A 24 -4.29 -18.66 -7.37
N LEU A 25 -3.78 -17.44 -7.17
CA LEU A 25 -3.83 -16.76 -5.89
C LEU A 25 -5.27 -16.48 -5.43
N LYS A 26 -6.12 -15.97 -6.32
CA LYS A 26 -7.55 -15.75 -6.06
C LYS A 26 -8.22 -17.06 -5.62
N LYS A 27 -7.95 -18.15 -6.33
CA LYS A 27 -8.49 -19.48 -6.00
C LYS A 27 -8.01 -19.98 -4.64
N VAL A 28 -6.71 -19.87 -4.34
CA VAL A 28 -6.15 -20.33 -3.05
C VAL A 28 -6.73 -19.55 -1.87
N LYS A 29 -6.88 -18.22 -2.00
CA LYS A 29 -7.53 -17.39 -0.97
C LYS A 29 -8.98 -17.81 -0.76
N LYS A 30 -9.74 -18.00 -1.84
CA LYS A 30 -11.13 -18.45 -1.78
C LYS A 30 -11.27 -19.81 -1.10
N ASP A 31 -10.47 -20.79 -1.55
CA ASP A 31 -10.48 -22.15 -1.01
C ASP A 31 -10.15 -22.17 0.49
N TYR A 32 -9.23 -21.31 0.96
CA TYR A 32 -8.94 -21.13 2.39
C TYR A 32 -10.15 -20.59 3.17
N TRP A 33 -10.77 -19.50 2.71
CA TRP A 33 -11.91 -18.90 3.41
C TRP A 33 -13.15 -19.81 3.42
N ASP A 34 -13.38 -20.53 2.32
CA ASP A 34 -14.44 -21.54 2.26
C ASP A 34 -14.17 -22.67 3.29
N GLN A 35 -12.93 -23.18 3.36
CA GLN A 35 -12.55 -24.18 4.37
C GLN A 35 -12.67 -23.66 5.81
N LYS A 36 -12.24 -22.42 6.08
CA LYS A 36 -12.34 -21.78 7.41
C LYS A 36 -13.79 -21.63 7.86
N ARG A 37 -14.69 -21.26 6.94
CA ARG A 37 -16.13 -21.18 7.20
C ARG A 37 -16.75 -22.55 7.48
N ASP A 38 -16.36 -23.57 6.73
CA ASP A 38 -16.92 -24.92 6.84
C ASP A 38 -16.43 -25.66 8.09
N LEU A 39 -15.19 -25.38 8.55
CA LEU A 39 -14.64 -25.83 9.83
C LEU A 39 -15.45 -25.32 11.03
N GLY A 40 -15.96 -24.08 10.96
CA GLY A 40 -16.83 -23.51 12.01
C GLY A 40 -18.26 -24.07 12.03
N ARG A 41 -18.68 -24.80 10.99
CA ARG A 41 -20.05 -25.33 10.84
C ARG A 41 -20.17 -26.84 11.04
N THR A 42 -19.07 -27.58 11.11
CA THR A 42 -19.05 -29.05 11.10
C THR A 42 -18.64 -29.64 12.46
N SER A 43 -19.37 -29.29 13.52
CA SER A 43 -19.18 -29.92 14.85
C SER A 43 -19.84 -31.31 14.98
N GLY A 44 -20.44 -31.87 13.92
CA GLY A 44 -21.37 -33.00 14.05
C GLY A 44 -21.15 -34.23 13.17
N SER A 45 -20.42 -34.20 12.06
CA SER A 45 -20.28 -35.39 11.21
C SER A 45 -19.14 -35.24 10.21
N GLY A 46 -18.18 -36.17 10.27
CA GLY A 46 -17.12 -36.31 9.26
C GLY A 46 -16.07 -35.21 9.32
N ARG A 47 -14.87 -35.56 9.78
CA ARG A 47 -13.68 -34.71 9.76
C ARG A 47 -13.58 -33.98 8.41
N PRO A 48 -13.63 -32.63 8.36
CA PRO A 48 -13.58 -31.92 7.09
C PRO A 48 -12.27 -32.29 6.39
N LYS A 49 -12.35 -32.52 5.07
CA LYS A 49 -11.17 -32.71 4.21
C LYS A 49 -10.45 -31.37 4.13
N THR A 50 -9.70 -31.03 5.18
CA THR A 50 -8.84 -29.85 5.18
C THR A 50 -7.81 -30.02 4.08
N SER A 51 -7.58 -28.95 3.31
CA SER A 51 -6.47 -29.01 2.37
C SER A 51 -5.17 -29.26 3.17
N PRO A 52 -4.23 -30.04 2.64
CA PRO A 52 -2.96 -30.33 3.33
C PRO A 52 -2.13 -29.06 3.60
N HIS A 53 -2.48 -27.95 2.95
CA HIS A 53 -1.84 -26.65 3.11
C HIS A 53 -2.66 -25.69 3.99
N TYR A 54 -3.77 -26.13 4.58
CA TYR A 54 -4.65 -25.27 5.38
C TYR A 54 -3.89 -24.58 6.51
N ASN A 55 -3.12 -25.31 7.32
CA ASN A 55 -2.38 -24.73 8.45
C ASN A 55 -1.34 -23.69 8.01
N LEU A 56 -0.70 -23.93 6.85
CA LEU A 56 0.24 -22.97 6.27
C LEU A 56 -0.49 -21.72 5.79
N LEU A 57 -1.63 -21.89 5.11
CA LEU A 57 -2.47 -20.77 4.67
C LEU A 57 -3.06 -20.00 5.86
N ASP A 58 -3.41 -20.68 6.95
CA ASP A 58 -3.93 -20.08 8.17
C ASP A 58 -2.87 -19.23 8.88
N SER A 59 -1.60 -19.68 8.90
CA SER A 59 -0.50 -18.86 9.44
C SER A 59 -0.22 -17.57 8.65
N VAL A 60 -0.61 -17.52 7.37
CA VAL A 60 -0.35 -16.37 6.49
C VAL A 60 -1.58 -15.47 6.32
N LEU A 61 -2.77 -16.07 6.24
CA LEU A 61 -4.04 -15.38 5.99
C LEU A 61 -4.90 -15.23 7.24
N GLY A 62 -4.62 -15.97 8.31
CA GLY A 62 -5.41 -16.05 9.54
C GLY A 62 -5.11 -14.96 10.57
N ASP A 63 -3.91 -14.37 10.54
CA ASP A 63 -3.45 -13.33 11.49
C ASP A 63 -4.00 -11.93 11.22
N ARG A 64 -4.89 -11.77 10.23
CA ARG A 64 -5.60 -10.50 10.02
C ARG A 64 -6.70 -10.37 11.07
N PRO A 65 -6.67 -9.37 11.98
CA PRO A 65 -7.71 -9.21 12.99
C PRO A 65 -9.06 -9.09 12.29
N THR A 66 -9.95 -10.02 12.64
CA THR A 66 -11.35 -10.03 12.22
C THR A 66 -12.10 -8.91 12.94
N ASN A 67 -11.77 -7.65 12.65
CA ASN A 67 -12.66 -6.55 12.94
C ASN A 67 -13.42 -6.18 11.67
N GLY A 68 -14.71 -6.51 11.67
CA GLY A 68 -15.70 -5.82 10.85
C GLY A 68 -16.02 -6.45 9.50
N PHE A 69 -16.63 -7.63 9.49
CA PHE A 69 -17.66 -7.89 8.49
C PHE A 69 -18.87 -7.00 8.84
N GLY A 70 -18.87 -5.75 8.37
CA GLY A 70 -19.94 -4.81 8.69
C GLY A 70 -19.65 -3.37 8.25
N SER A 71 -20.09 -3.06 7.03
CA SER A 71 -20.42 -1.73 6.52
C SER A 71 -19.29 -0.81 6.02
N THR A 72 -19.58 -0.29 4.81
CA THR A 72 -19.08 0.95 4.20
C THR A 72 -17.84 0.81 3.30
N VAL A 73 -18.17 0.44 2.05
CA VAL A 73 -17.61 0.93 0.79
C VAL A 73 -16.20 1.55 0.85
N ASN A 74 -15.21 0.80 0.36
CA ASN A 74 -14.17 1.31 -0.53
C ASN A 74 -13.83 0.21 -1.53
N SER A 75 -14.86 -0.16 -2.29
CA SER A 75 -14.66 -0.62 -3.66
C SER A 75 -14.19 0.58 -4.49
N LEU A 76 -13.35 0.30 -5.49
CA LEU A 76 -12.82 1.19 -6.53
C LEU A 76 -11.38 1.70 -6.30
N SER A 77 -10.39 0.80 -6.45
CA SER A 77 -9.19 1.12 -7.25
C SER A 77 -8.42 -0.15 -7.65
N LEU A 78 -9.04 -1.02 -8.48
CA LEU A 78 -8.30 -2.04 -9.25
C LEU A 78 -9.08 -2.62 -10.44
N GLU A 79 -10.05 -1.88 -11.00
CA GLU A 79 -10.83 -2.31 -12.17
C GLU A 79 -10.67 -1.36 -13.38
N SER A 80 -9.85 -0.30 -13.29
CA SER A 80 -9.79 0.73 -14.34
C SER A 80 -8.63 0.64 -15.34
N ILE A 81 -7.90 -0.49 -15.42
CA ILE A 81 -6.74 -0.60 -16.35
C ILE A 81 -6.90 -1.68 -17.43
N VAL A 82 -8.00 -2.44 -17.48
CA VAL A 82 -8.15 -3.48 -18.53
C VAL A 82 -9.54 -3.48 -19.17
N LEU A 83 -9.85 -2.41 -19.88
CA LEU A 83 -10.87 -2.42 -20.93
C LEU A 83 -10.43 -1.49 -22.07
N ASP A 84 -9.50 -1.95 -22.91
CA ASP A 84 -9.65 -1.76 -24.35
C ASP A 84 -8.85 -2.81 -25.12
N GLU A 85 -9.33 -3.12 -26.31
CA GLU A 85 -8.76 -4.00 -27.33
C GLU A 85 -8.86 -5.52 -27.08
N THR A 86 -9.96 -6.10 -27.53
CA THR A 86 -9.93 -7.06 -28.66
C THR A 86 -11.36 -7.51 -29.01
N LYS A 87 -12.00 -6.76 -29.91
CA LYS A 87 -13.07 -7.27 -30.77
C LYS A 87 -12.52 -7.33 -32.19
N ASN A 88 -12.20 -8.51 -32.71
CA ASN A 88 -12.55 -8.85 -34.09
C ASN A 88 -12.50 -10.36 -34.34
N ALA A 89 -13.27 -10.78 -35.33
CA ALA A 89 -13.96 -12.04 -35.47
C ALA A 89 -13.13 -13.26 -35.92
N ARG A 90 -13.57 -14.41 -35.37
CA ARG A 90 -13.89 -15.70 -36.00
C ARG A 90 -13.66 -15.91 -37.51
N SER A 91 -13.24 -17.15 -37.77
CA SER A 91 -13.66 -18.09 -38.83
C SER A 91 -12.69 -18.26 -40.01
N SER A 92 -12.15 -19.46 -40.20
CA SER A 92 -12.62 -20.38 -41.25
C SER A 92 -11.88 -21.73 -41.21
N SER A 93 -12.59 -22.76 -41.65
CA SER A 93 -12.30 -24.19 -41.60
C SER A 93 -11.48 -24.73 -42.80
N ASP A 94 -11.08 -26.00 -42.64
CA ASP A 94 -10.99 -27.07 -43.65
C ASP A 94 -9.63 -27.55 -44.21
N ALA A 95 -9.65 -28.87 -44.47
CA ALA A 95 -8.89 -29.65 -45.47
C ALA A 95 -7.73 -30.56 -44.98
N VAL A 96 -8.13 -31.74 -44.49
CA VAL A 96 -7.81 -33.10 -45.03
C VAL A 96 -6.56 -33.26 -45.91
N LYS A 97 -5.66 -34.21 -45.53
CA LYS A 97 -5.17 -35.29 -46.43
C LYS A 97 -4.40 -36.39 -45.67
N SER A 98 -4.92 -37.60 -45.78
CA SER A 98 -4.32 -38.88 -45.42
C SER A 98 -3.29 -39.35 -46.46
N HIS A 99 -2.28 -40.14 -46.07
CA HIS A 99 -2.02 -41.45 -46.68
C HIS A 99 -1.10 -42.32 -45.81
N THR A 100 -1.38 -43.61 -45.90
CA THR A 100 -0.77 -44.81 -45.31
C THR A 100 0.60 -45.14 -45.91
N THR A 101 1.47 -45.80 -45.15
CA THR A 101 2.13 -47.06 -45.54
C THR A 101 2.92 -47.69 -44.39
N GLU A 102 2.89 -49.01 -44.40
CA GLU A 102 3.44 -49.96 -43.44
C GLU A 102 4.96 -50.06 -43.51
N SER A 103 5.59 -50.46 -42.41
CA SER A 103 6.54 -51.58 -42.31
C SER A 103 7.46 -51.36 -41.11
N GLY A 104 7.39 -52.31 -40.17
CA GLY A 104 8.12 -52.22 -38.91
C GLY A 104 9.58 -52.63 -39.05
N TRP A 105 10.42 -52.15 -38.15
CA TRP A 105 11.64 -52.83 -37.72
C TRP A 105 11.63 -52.92 -36.19
N SER A 106 11.44 -54.13 -35.70
CA SER A 106 11.83 -54.52 -34.36
C SER A 106 13.35 -54.54 -34.28
N SER A 107 13.94 -53.61 -33.53
CA SER A 107 15.33 -53.73 -33.07
C SER A 107 15.42 -53.27 -31.62
N GLY A 108 15.90 -54.18 -30.77
CA GLY A 108 15.77 -54.13 -29.32
C GLY A 108 16.52 -52.96 -28.68
N PHE A 109 15.77 -51.96 -28.22
CA PHE A 109 16.26 -51.04 -27.20
C PHE A 109 16.06 -51.67 -25.82
N LYS A 110 17.15 -52.21 -25.26
CA LYS A 110 17.20 -52.54 -23.83
C LYS A 110 16.98 -51.25 -23.03
N ARG A 111 15.73 -51.01 -22.59
CA ARG A 111 15.41 -50.04 -21.56
C ARG A 111 16.14 -50.46 -20.28
N ARG A 112 17.26 -49.81 -20.00
CA ARG A 112 17.84 -49.75 -18.67
C ARG A 112 16.81 -49.07 -17.77
N VAL A 113 16.05 -49.88 -17.02
CA VAL A 113 15.17 -49.40 -15.96
C VAL A 113 16.07 -48.81 -14.87
N ARG A 114 16.30 -47.49 -14.91
CA ARG A 114 16.71 -46.75 -13.71
C ARG A 114 15.51 -46.75 -12.76
N SER A 115 15.76 -47.13 -11.52
CA SER A 115 14.75 -47.32 -10.48
C SER A 115 13.91 -46.06 -10.28
N VAL A 116 12.59 -46.21 -10.38
CA VAL A 116 11.56 -45.18 -10.13
C VAL A 116 11.67 -44.58 -8.71
N ALA A 117 12.33 -45.27 -7.79
CA ALA A 117 12.50 -44.86 -6.40
C ALA A 117 13.40 -43.61 -6.23
N GLN A 118 14.38 -43.37 -7.11
CA GLN A 118 15.22 -42.17 -7.03
C GLN A 118 14.55 -40.92 -7.62
N LYS A 119 13.59 -41.07 -8.54
CA LYS A 119 12.93 -39.93 -9.20
C LYS A 119 11.92 -39.21 -8.28
N ARG A 120 11.36 -39.89 -7.28
CA ARG A 120 10.37 -39.30 -6.35
C ARG A 120 10.96 -38.42 -5.24
N LYS A 121 12.26 -38.56 -4.91
CA LYS A 121 12.91 -37.73 -3.89
C LYS A 121 13.32 -36.35 -4.44
N ALA A 122 13.82 -36.31 -5.68
CA ALA A 122 14.22 -35.05 -6.34
C ALA A 122 13.05 -34.08 -6.56
N ASP A 123 11.87 -34.57 -6.95
CA ASP A 123 10.67 -33.74 -7.10
C ASP A 123 10.15 -33.19 -5.76
N SER A 124 10.37 -33.92 -4.66
CA SER A 124 9.95 -33.49 -3.33
C SER A 124 10.80 -32.37 -2.76
N ASP A 125 12.10 -32.34 -3.07
CA ASP A 125 12.99 -31.26 -2.63
C ASP A 125 12.79 -30.03 -3.52
N SER A 126 12.61 -30.19 -4.84
CA SER A 126 12.25 -29.07 -5.73
C SER A 126 10.95 -28.37 -5.31
N THR A 127 9.94 -29.14 -4.87
CA THR A 127 8.68 -28.57 -4.37
C THR A 127 8.89 -27.80 -3.05
N LYS A 128 9.79 -28.26 -2.18
CA LYS A 128 10.13 -27.55 -0.93
C LYS A 128 10.90 -26.26 -1.20
N GLU A 129 11.87 -26.29 -2.09
CA GLU A 129 12.63 -25.10 -2.51
C GLU A 129 11.68 -24.04 -3.09
N PHE A 130 10.73 -24.46 -3.94
CA PHE A 130 9.70 -23.56 -4.47
C PHE A 130 8.83 -22.93 -3.37
N LEU A 131 8.36 -23.72 -2.40
CA LEU A 131 7.56 -23.20 -1.28
C LEU A 131 8.38 -22.32 -0.32
N SER A 132 9.66 -22.61 -0.14
CA SER A 132 10.59 -21.80 0.64
C SER A 132 10.78 -20.43 -0.01
N ALA A 133 11.10 -20.40 -1.31
CA ALA A 133 11.23 -19.17 -2.09
C ALA A 133 9.95 -18.33 -2.07
N MET A 134 8.79 -18.97 -2.20
CA MET A 134 7.48 -18.30 -2.09
C MET A 134 7.25 -17.67 -0.72
N THR A 135 7.57 -18.39 0.35
CA THR A 135 7.42 -17.91 1.74
C THR A 135 8.36 -16.74 2.01
N GLU A 136 9.59 -16.83 1.54
CA GLU A 136 10.60 -15.79 1.72
C GLU A 136 10.27 -14.52 0.93
N CYS A 137 9.83 -14.65 -0.33
CA CYS A 137 9.36 -13.52 -1.13
C CYS A 137 8.16 -12.82 -0.47
N HIS A 138 7.22 -13.59 0.09
CA HIS A 138 6.08 -13.02 0.79
C HIS A 138 6.48 -12.31 2.09
N ARG A 139 7.40 -12.89 2.87
CA ARG A 139 7.97 -12.29 4.07
C ARG A 139 8.64 -10.96 3.77
N GLN A 140 9.51 -10.92 2.76
CA GLN A 140 10.20 -9.69 2.35
C GLN A 140 9.22 -8.61 1.87
N TRP A 141 8.16 -9.00 1.15
CA TRP A 141 7.13 -8.06 0.73
C TRP A 141 6.36 -7.45 1.92
N LEU A 142 6.02 -8.25 2.92
CA LEU A 142 5.39 -7.76 4.16
C LEU A 142 6.32 -6.84 4.95
N GLU A 143 7.61 -7.18 5.03
CA GLU A 143 8.62 -6.35 5.69
C GLU A 143 8.75 -4.98 5.00
N MET A 144 8.86 -4.96 3.67
CA MET A 144 8.86 -3.70 2.90
C MET A 144 7.57 -2.90 3.09
N GLU A 145 6.39 -3.54 3.09
CA GLU A 145 5.12 -2.84 3.27
C GLU A 145 5.02 -2.21 4.67
N GLN A 146 5.49 -2.92 5.70
CA GLN A 146 5.57 -2.37 7.05
C GLN A 146 6.58 -1.24 7.15
N GLU A 147 7.72 -1.37 6.49
CA GLU A 147 8.74 -0.34 6.47
C GLU A 147 8.24 0.91 5.76
N GLN A 148 7.59 0.79 4.60
CA GLN A 148 6.95 1.93 3.95
C GLN A 148 5.93 2.60 4.86
N ARG A 149 5.07 1.83 5.54
CA ARG A 149 4.10 2.39 6.47
C ARG A 149 4.76 3.09 7.66
N ARG A 150 5.89 2.55 8.16
CA ARG A 150 6.69 3.19 9.22
C ARG A 150 7.31 4.49 8.73
N GLU A 151 7.91 4.49 7.54
CA GLU A 151 8.50 5.68 6.96
C GLU A 151 7.44 6.75 6.63
N GLU A 152 6.29 6.37 6.10
CA GLU A 152 5.16 7.27 5.87
C GLU A 152 4.68 7.90 7.19
N TRP A 153 4.51 7.07 8.23
CA TRP A 153 4.15 7.54 9.56
C TRP A 153 5.20 8.50 10.14
N GLU A 154 6.49 8.20 9.98
CA GLU A 154 7.59 9.07 10.43
C GLU A 154 7.62 10.39 9.65
N ARG A 155 7.45 10.35 8.33
CA ARG A 155 7.36 11.56 7.48
C ARG A 155 6.15 12.41 7.88
N GLU A 156 4.99 11.81 8.10
CA GLU A 156 3.79 12.51 8.56
C GLU A 156 3.98 13.10 9.96
N ALA A 157 4.60 12.35 10.89
CA ALA A 157 4.92 12.84 12.22
C ALA A 157 5.93 14.00 12.18
N GLN A 158 6.90 13.95 11.26
CA GLN A 158 7.86 15.02 11.04
C GLN A 158 7.16 16.26 10.49
N LEU A 159 6.32 16.11 9.46
CA LEU A 159 5.57 17.21 8.87
C LEU A 159 4.66 17.89 9.91
N ARG A 160 3.98 17.11 10.77
CA ARG A 160 3.19 17.67 11.89
C ARG A 160 4.03 18.48 12.88
N ARG A 161 5.27 18.06 13.16
CA ARG A 161 6.18 18.81 14.06
C ARG A 161 6.61 20.12 13.40
N GLU A 162 6.94 20.06 12.11
CA GLU A 162 7.32 21.24 11.33
C GLU A 162 6.17 22.23 11.20
N GLU A 163 4.96 21.76 10.90
CA GLU A 163 3.74 22.59 10.88
C GLU A 163 3.48 23.25 12.24
N MET A 164 3.59 22.50 13.35
CA MET A 164 3.46 23.07 14.69
C MET A 164 4.53 24.13 14.98
N GLN A 165 5.78 23.90 14.55
CA GLN A 165 6.85 24.88 14.70
C GLN A 165 6.60 26.14 13.86
N GLN A 166 6.11 25.99 12.63
CA GLN A 166 5.74 27.10 11.76
C GLN A 166 4.58 27.91 12.36
N GLU A 167 3.55 27.25 12.89
CA GLU A 167 2.44 27.93 13.56
C GLU A 167 2.93 28.74 14.76
N LEU A 168 3.81 28.15 15.59
CA LEU A 168 4.40 28.85 16.73
C LEU A 168 5.29 30.01 16.30
N ALA A 169 6.03 29.88 15.19
CA ALA A 169 6.85 30.95 14.64
C ALA A 169 6.00 32.11 14.12
N LEU A 170 4.93 31.81 13.38
CA LEU A 170 3.97 32.82 12.91
C LEU A 170 3.30 33.55 14.07
N ARG A 171 2.84 32.83 15.10
CA ARG A 171 2.28 33.47 16.30
C ARG A 171 3.25 34.42 17.00
N ARG A 172 4.53 34.06 17.06
CA ARG A 172 5.56 34.95 17.65
C ARG A 172 5.75 36.21 16.82
N GLU A 173 5.82 36.06 15.50
CA GLU A 173 5.99 37.19 14.58
C GLU A 173 4.77 38.12 14.58
N GLU A 174 3.55 37.58 14.63
CA GLU A 174 2.32 38.36 14.80
C GLU A 174 2.31 39.12 16.13
N ALA A 175 2.69 38.48 17.23
CA ALA A 175 2.76 39.14 18.54
C ALA A 175 3.77 40.30 18.54
N GLU A 176 4.92 40.13 17.88
CA GLU A 176 5.92 41.18 17.73
C GLU A 176 5.38 42.34 16.89
N ARG A 177 4.73 42.05 15.75
CA ARG A 177 4.06 43.07 14.93
C ARG A 177 3.01 43.84 15.74
N GLU A 178 2.18 43.15 16.50
CA GLU A 178 1.16 43.79 17.35
C GLU A 178 1.81 44.68 18.43
N GLU A 179 2.91 44.22 19.03
CA GLU A 179 3.64 45.00 20.02
C GLU A 179 4.28 46.25 19.40
N THR A 180 4.86 46.15 18.20
CA THR A 180 5.41 47.31 17.49
C THR A 180 4.34 48.34 17.18
N LEU A 181 3.18 47.91 16.66
CA LEU A 181 2.04 48.79 16.40
C LEU A 181 1.55 49.47 17.69
N ARG A 182 1.45 48.74 18.80
CA ARG A 182 1.08 49.33 20.09
C ARG A 182 2.08 50.38 20.56
N ARG A 183 3.38 50.14 20.38
CA ARG A 183 4.42 51.11 20.75
C ARG A 183 4.32 52.37 19.90
N GLU A 184 4.17 52.22 18.59
CA GLU A 184 3.99 53.34 17.66
C GLU A 184 2.73 54.15 17.98
N GLU A 185 1.62 53.49 18.31
CA GLU A 185 0.37 54.16 18.73
C GLU A 185 0.57 54.96 20.02
N MET A 186 1.24 54.38 21.01
CA MET A 186 1.58 55.07 22.27
C MET A 186 2.51 56.26 22.02
N GLU A 187 3.49 56.12 21.12
CA GLU A 187 4.40 57.20 20.74
C GLU A 187 3.66 58.33 20.00
N ALA A 188 2.74 58.00 19.08
CA ALA A 188 1.91 58.98 18.40
C ALA A 188 1.04 59.77 19.39
N ARG A 189 0.40 59.07 20.34
CA ARG A 189 -0.36 59.72 21.43
C ARG A 189 0.53 60.59 22.32
N SER A 190 1.76 60.15 22.60
CA SER A 190 2.74 60.94 23.35
C SER A 190 3.06 62.24 22.61
N LYS A 191 3.39 62.15 21.32
CA LYS A 191 3.68 63.32 20.46
C LYS A 191 2.50 64.29 20.43
N ASP A 192 1.27 63.80 20.26
CA ASP A 192 0.07 64.64 20.28
C ASP A 192 -0.11 65.35 21.63
N SER A 193 0.15 64.65 22.75
CA SER A 193 0.07 65.23 24.09
C SER A 193 1.13 66.30 24.34
N GLU A 194 2.36 66.11 23.82
CA GLU A 194 3.44 67.09 23.89
C GLU A 194 3.09 68.35 23.09
N LEU A 195 2.53 68.19 21.88
CA LEU A 195 2.06 69.30 21.06
C LEU A 195 0.95 70.09 21.76
N LEU A 196 -0.03 69.41 22.35
CA LEU A 196 -1.11 70.05 23.12
C LEU A 196 -0.55 70.82 24.31
N THR A 197 0.36 70.21 25.07
CA THR A 197 1.01 70.85 26.23
C THR A 197 1.79 72.10 25.82
N SER A 198 2.55 72.02 24.73
CA SER A 198 3.29 73.15 24.16
C SER A 198 2.36 74.30 23.75
N CYS A 199 1.24 73.98 23.07
CA CYS A 199 0.24 74.97 22.67
C CYS A 199 -0.40 75.66 23.89
N LEU A 200 -0.79 74.88 24.91
CA LEU A 200 -1.35 75.42 26.15
C LEU A 200 -0.33 76.32 26.89
N MET A 201 0.94 75.93 26.94
CA MET A 201 2.00 76.77 27.52
C MET A 201 2.18 78.09 26.75
N GLN A 202 2.09 78.08 25.42
CA GLN A 202 2.16 79.29 24.60
C GLN A 202 0.97 80.23 24.88
N ILE A 203 -0.26 79.70 24.94
CA ILE A 203 -1.45 80.48 25.29
C ILE A 203 -1.32 81.10 26.68
N ALA A 204 -0.92 80.31 27.68
CA ALA A 204 -0.70 80.81 29.04
C ALA A 204 0.35 81.94 29.09
N LYS A 205 1.42 81.81 28.29
CA LYS A 205 2.47 82.85 28.19
C LYS A 205 1.96 84.14 27.55
N ILE A 206 1.04 84.06 26.58
CA ILE A 206 0.41 85.24 25.97
C ILE A 206 -0.49 85.94 26.99
N ILE A 207 -1.36 85.20 27.66
CA ILE A 207 -2.27 85.73 28.70
C ILE A 207 -1.46 86.40 29.83
N SER A 208 -0.33 85.81 30.22
CA SER A 208 0.54 86.37 31.27
C SER A 208 1.29 87.64 30.85
N LYS A 209 1.45 87.90 29.55
CA LYS A 209 2.17 89.09 29.03
C LYS A 209 1.27 90.29 28.81
N ASP A 210 0.02 90.10 28.40
CA ASP A 210 -0.98 91.16 28.22
C ASP A 210 -2.31 90.80 28.91
N PRO A 211 -2.42 91.03 30.23
CA PRO A 211 -3.64 90.72 30.99
C PRO A 211 -4.84 91.61 30.63
N ALA A 212 -4.67 92.60 29.75
CA ALA A 212 -5.69 93.57 29.34
C ALA A 212 -6.32 93.27 27.96
N ALA A 213 -5.95 92.17 27.29
CA ALA A 213 -6.42 91.81 25.95
C ALA A 213 -7.61 90.82 25.93
N LEU A 214 -8.23 90.55 27.09
CA LEU A 214 -9.46 89.76 27.24
C LEU A 214 -10.66 90.66 27.51
#